data_AF-A0A2C9WJN3-F1
#
_entry.id   AF-A0A2C9WJN3-F1
#
_cell.length_a   1.000
_cell.length_b   1.000
_cell.length_c   1.000
_cell.angle_alpha   90.00
_cell.angle_beta   90.00
_cell.angle_gamma   90.00
#
_symmetry.space_group_name_H-M   'P 1'
#
loop_
_entity.id
_entity.type
_entity.pdbx_description
1 polymer ?
#
loop_
_entity_poly.entity_id
_entity_poly.type
_entity_poly.pdbx_seq_one_letter_code
_entity_poly.pdbx_strand_id
1 'polypeptide(L)'
;MRQAGRYSGLLLSGGLSARTGPHSLPLARIKKIMKKSGDDVKMISGEAPIVFSKACELFIEELTTRSWMVTMQGKRRTLHKEDVASAVIATDIFDFLVNLVANNSSNSTDNTEEIGS
;
A
#
# COMPACT_ATOMS: atom_id res chain seq x y z
N MET A 1 -33.90 -5.42 -8.98
CA MET A 1 -32.76 -6.28 -9.36
C MET A 1 -31.51 -5.41 -9.38
N ARG A 2 -30.48 -5.75 -8.59
CA ARG A 2 -29.23 -4.97 -8.52
C ARG A 2 -28.43 -5.23 -9.80
N GLN A 3 -28.18 -4.19 -10.58
CA GLN A 3 -27.30 -4.26 -11.75
C GLN A 3 -25.89 -4.69 -11.31
N ALA A 4 -25.23 -5.52 -12.13
CA ALA A 4 -23.87 -5.97 -11.90
C ALA A 4 -22.90 -4.78 -11.90
N GLY A 5 -21.96 -4.78 -10.94
CA GLY A 5 -20.99 -3.71 -10.73
C GLY A 5 -19.95 -3.61 -11.85
N ARG A 6 -19.21 -2.48 -11.82
CA ARG A 6 -18.14 -2.00 -12.71
C ARG A 6 -17.02 -2.98 -13.10
N TYR A 7 -17.08 -4.24 -12.69
CA TYR A 7 -16.12 -5.30 -12.98
C TYR A 7 -16.49 -6.09 -14.25
N SER A 8 -17.66 -5.83 -14.84
CA SER A 8 -18.15 -6.52 -16.04
C SER A 8 -17.38 -6.20 -17.34
N GLY A 9 -16.38 -5.32 -17.29
CA GLY A 9 -15.61 -4.88 -18.47
C GLY A 9 -14.21 -5.50 -18.64
N LEU A 10 -13.78 -6.40 -17.75
CA LEU A 10 -12.40 -6.91 -17.76
C LEU A 10 -12.11 -8.04 -18.77
N LEU A 11 -13.10 -8.50 -19.55
CA LEU A 11 -12.94 -9.73 -20.34
C LEU A 11 -13.06 -9.58 -21.87
N LEU A 12 -13.38 -8.41 -22.42
CA LEU A 12 -13.47 -8.24 -23.87
C LEU A 12 -12.51 -7.16 -24.39
N SER A 13 -11.46 -7.64 -25.07
CA SER A 13 -10.60 -6.94 -26.04
C SER A 13 -9.79 -5.72 -25.54
N GLY A 14 -8.46 -5.88 -25.48
CA GLY A 14 -7.53 -4.76 -25.61
C GLY A 14 -6.60 -4.48 -24.41
N GLY A 15 -5.65 -5.38 -24.17
CA GLY A 15 -4.29 -5.03 -23.71
C GLY A 15 -4.12 -4.18 -22.45
N LEU A 16 -4.28 -4.77 -21.25
CA LEU A 16 -3.63 -4.23 -20.05
C LEU A 16 -2.11 -4.47 -20.02
N SER A 17 -1.57 -5.24 -20.98
CA SER A 17 -0.13 -5.46 -21.16
C SER A 17 0.57 -4.33 -21.95
N ALA A 18 0.10 -3.08 -21.85
CA ALA A 18 0.66 -1.97 -22.62
C ALA A 18 1.34 -0.88 -21.77
N ARG A 19 1.24 -0.91 -20.43
CA ARG A 19 1.83 0.14 -19.57
C ARG A 19 2.77 -0.36 -18.48
N THR A 20 2.76 -1.65 -18.20
CA THR A 20 3.74 -2.34 -17.39
C THR A 20 4.08 -3.63 -18.14
N GLY A 21 5.37 -3.96 -18.29
CA GLY A 21 5.81 -5.17 -18.99
C GLY A 21 5.43 -6.45 -18.20
N PRO A 22 6.30 -7.46 -18.08
CA PRO A 22 6.00 -8.69 -17.32
C PRO A 22 5.79 -8.49 -15.80
N HIS A 23 5.70 -7.25 -15.31
CA HIS A 23 5.63 -6.88 -13.91
C HIS A 23 4.36 -6.09 -13.62
N SER A 24 3.71 -6.36 -12.49
CA SER A 24 2.48 -5.69 -12.05
C SER A 24 2.70 -4.22 -11.65
N LEU A 25 3.95 -3.84 -11.32
CA LEU A 25 4.31 -2.51 -10.83
C LEU A 25 5.37 -1.84 -11.73
N PRO A 26 5.30 -0.51 -11.94
CA PRO A 26 6.24 0.20 -12.81
C PRO A 26 7.64 0.31 -12.18
N LEU A 27 8.62 -0.38 -12.78
CA LEU A 27 10.02 -0.41 -12.31
C LEU A 27 10.64 0.98 -12.14
N ALA A 28 10.35 1.91 -13.04
CA ALA A 28 10.84 3.28 -12.95
C ALA A 28 10.36 3.98 -11.67
N ARG A 29 9.13 3.68 -11.22
CA ARG A 29 8.61 4.27 -9.99
C ARG A 29 9.25 3.65 -8.76
N ILE A 30 9.43 2.33 -8.74
CA ILE A 30 10.16 1.59 -7.70
C ILE A 30 11.56 2.18 -7.55
N LYS A 31 12.34 2.26 -8.64
CA LYS A 31 13.67 2.86 -8.65
C LYS A 31 13.70 4.29 -8.09
N LYS A 32 12.70 5.11 -8.42
CA LYS A 32 12.59 6.48 -7.89
C LYS A 32 12.19 6.53 -6.40
N ILE A 33 11.51 5.52 -5.84
CA ILE A 33 11.29 5.41 -4.39
C ILE A 33 12.60 5.01 -3.71
N MET A 34 13.30 4.01 -4.25
CA MET A 34 14.59 3.55 -3.74
C MET A 34 15.66 4.65 -3.73
N LYS A 35 15.67 5.57 -4.71
CA LYS A 35 16.57 6.75 -4.68
C LYS A 35 16.22 7.77 -3.61
N LYS A 36 14.96 7.80 -3.14
CA LYS A 36 14.49 8.75 -2.14
C LYS A 36 14.62 8.24 -0.71
N SER A 37 14.95 6.96 -0.52
CA SER A 37 15.01 6.35 0.82
C SER A 37 16.28 6.69 1.60
N GLY A 38 17.26 7.38 0.99
CA GLY A 38 18.44 7.89 1.69
C GLY A 38 19.37 8.65 0.77
N ASP A 39 20.06 9.65 1.33
CA ASP A 39 20.99 10.52 0.58
C ASP A 39 22.23 9.77 0.06
N ASP A 40 22.50 8.57 0.57
CA ASP A 40 23.64 7.74 0.19
C ASP A 40 23.38 6.81 -1.03
N VAL A 41 22.15 6.77 -1.55
CA VAL A 41 21.79 5.86 -2.66
C VAL A 41 22.18 6.48 -4.01
N LYS A 42 23.43 6.28 -4.43
CA LYS A 42 23.95 6.79 -5.72
C LYS A 42 23.49 5.97 -6.92
N MET A 43 23.77 4.67 -6.90
CA MET A 43 23.46 3.73 -7.98
C MET A 43 22.55 2.61 -7.49
N ILE A 44 21.69 2.12 -8.38
CA ILE A 44 20.78 1.00 -8.11
C ILE A 44 20.95 0.00 -9.25
N SER A 45 21.27 -1.25 -8.89
CA SER A 45 21.38 -2.36 -9.82
C SER A 45 20.08 -2.55 -10.62
N GLY A 46 20.18 -3.01 -11.87
CA GLY A 46 19.02 -3.29 -12.72
C GLY A 46 18.11 -4.38 -12.15
N GLU A 47 18.65 -5.32 -11.37
CA GLU A 47 17.92 -6.44 -10.78
C GLU A 47 17.06 -6.03 -9.58
N ALA A 48 17.49 -5.01 -8.82
CA ALA A 48 16.83 -4.66 -7.57
C ALA A 48 15.38 -4.19 -7.76
N PRO A 49 15.03 -3.29 -8.73
CA PRO A 49 13.65 -2.93 -9.00
C PRO A 49 12.77 -4.12 -9.43
N ILE A 50 13.35 -5.13 -10.09
CA ILE A 50 12.64 -6.33 -10.54
C ILE A 50 12.22 -7.17 -9.32
N VAL A 51 13.17 -7.44 -8.41
CA VAL A 51 12.90 -8.17 -7.16
C VAL A 51 11.89 -7.40 -6.30
N PHE A 52 12.07 -6.08 -6.15
CA PHE A 52 11.13 -5.25 -5.41
C PHE A 52 9.73 -5.25 -6.03
N SER A 53 9.59 -5.32 -7.36
CA SER A 53 8.27 -5.42 -7.98
C SER A 53 7.51 -6.67 -7.49
N LYS A 54 8.18 -7.83 -7.43
CA LYS A 54 7.53 -9.06 -6.97
C LYS A 54 7.35 -9.07 -5.45
N ALA A 55 8.33 -8.56 -4.71
CA ALA A 55 8.22 -8.44 -3.25
C ALA A 55 7.07 -7.52 -2.83
N CYS A 56 6.89 -6.38 -3.51
CA CYS A 56 5.77 -5.46 -3.26
C CYS A 56 4.42 -6.10 -3.60
N GLU A 57 4.34 -6.93 -4.65
CA GLU A 57 3.12 -7.69 -4.97
C GLU A 57 2.73 -8.63 -3.83
N LEU A 58 3.68 -9.47 -3.39
CA LEU A 58 3.47 -10.39 -2.27
C LEU A 58 3.16 -9.65 -0.96
N PHE A 59 3.84 -8.53 -0.72
CA PHE A 59 3.61 -7.69 0.46
C PHE A 59 2.19 -7.10 0.49
N ILE A 60 1.70 -6.59 -0.64
CA ILE A 60 0.34 -6.03 -0.73
C ILE A 60 -0.70 -7.13 -0.53
N GLU A 61 -0.53 -8.29 -1.16
CA GLU A 61 -1.42 -9.44 -1.00
C GLU A 61 -1.50 -9.88 0.46
N GLU A 62 -0.34 -10.02 1.11
CA GLU A 62 -0.24 -10.50 2.48
C GLU A 62 -0.84 -9.51 3.50
N LEU A 63 -0.51 -8.21 3.36
CA LEU A 63 -1.08 -7.16 4.20
C LEU A 63 -2.60 -7.08 4.02
N THR A 64 -3.10 -7.20 2.78
CA THR A 64 -4.53 -7.16 2.47
C THR A 64 -5.27 -8.35 3.07
N THR A 65 -4.71 -9.56 2.94
CA THR A 65 -5.29 -10.78 3.54
C THR A 65 -5.42 -10.66 5.05
N ARG A 66 -4.36 -10.23 5.75
CA ARG A 66 -4.42 -10.02 7.21
C ARG A 66 -5.45 -8.95 7.60
N SER A 67 -5.45 -7.83 6.90
CA SER A 67 -6.41 -6.74 7.17
C SER A 67 -7.85 -7.19 6.92
N TRP A 68 -8.07 -8.01 5.89
CA TRP A 68 -9.39 -8.58 5.60
C TRP A 68 -9.88 -9.54 6.69
N MET A 69 -8.99 -10.31 7.32
CA MET A 69 -9.37 -11.14 8.47
C MET A 69 -9.95 -10.29 9.61
N VAL A 70 -9.37 -9.12 9.89
CA VAL A 70 -9.89 -8.17 10.88
C VAL A 70 -11.27 -7.62 10.46
N THR A 71 -11.43 -7.25 9.20
CA THR A 71 -12.73 -6.82 8.66
C THR A 71 -13.82 -7.88 8.83
N MET A 72 -13.49 -9.14 8.55
CA MET A 72 -14.41 -10.28 8.68
C MET A 72 -14.77 -10.57 10.14
N GLN A 73 -13.82 -10.44 11.08
CA GLN A 73 -14.10 -10.54 12.52
C GLN A 73 -15.10 -9.45 12.97
N GLY A 74 -15.01 -8.25 12.39
CA GLY A 74 -15.97 -7.17 12.58
C GLY A 74 -17.31 -7.36 11.87
N LYS A 75 -17.56 -8.51 11.22
CA LYS A 75 -18.76 -8.81 10.40
C LYS A 75 -19.03 -7.77 9.29
N ARG A 76 -18.01 -7.01 8.89
CA ARG A 76 -18.09 -6.02 7.81
C ARG A 76 -17.67 -6.64 6.50
N ARG A 77 -18.10 -6.08 5.36
CA ARG A 77 -17.69 -6.51 4.01
C ARG A 77 -16.92 -5.43 3.26
N THR A 78 -16.57 -4.36 3.95
CA THR A 78 -15.81 -3.22 3.45
C THR A 78 -14.55 -3.13 4.29
N LEU A 79 -13.39 -3.17 3.63
CA LEU A 79 -12.09 -3.00 4.27
C LEU A 79 -11.91 -1.52 4.64
N HIS A 80 -11.61 -1.25 5.91
CA HIS A 80 -11.36 0.10 6.41
C HIS A 80 -9.90 0.30 6.81
N LYS A 81 -9.50 1.57 6.98
CA LYS A 81 -8.13 1.92 7.38
C LYS A 81 -7.79 1.41 8.77
N GLU A 82 -8.76 1.38 9.68
CA GLU A 82 -8.61 0.87 11.05
C GLU A 82 -8.33 -0.64 11.06
N ASP A 83 -8.83 -1.39 10.07
CA ASP A 83 -8.54 -2.82 9.91
C ASP A 83 -7.06 -3.04 9.56
N VAL A 84 -6.51 -2.19 8.68
CA VAL A 84 -5.10 -2.21 8.30
C VAL A 84 -4.22 -1.84 9.48
N ALA A 85 -4.57 -0.78 10.22
CA ALA A 85 -3.82 -0.38 11.42
C ALA A 85 -3.79 -1.50 12.47
N SER A 86 -4.94 -2.15 12.70
CA SER A 86 -5.05 -3.27 13.65
C SER A 86 -4.23 -4.48 13.18
N ALA A 87 -4.25 -4.81 11.89
CA ALA A 87 -3.47 -5.91 11.33
C ALA A 87 -1.96 -5.67 11.40
N VAL A 88 -1.53 -4.41 11.21
CA VAL A 88 -0.13 -3.99 11.37
C VAL A 88 0.33 -4.17 12.81
N ILE A 89 -0.44 -3.67 13.79
CA ILE A 89 -0.09 -3.77 15.22
C ILE A 89 -0.06 -5.23 15.69
N ALA A 90 -0.93 -6.08 15.14
CA ALA A 90 -1.01 -7.50 15.51
C ALA A 90 0.09 -8.39 14.88
N THR A 91 0.91 -7.85 13.97
CA THR A 91 1.87 -8.64 13.19
C THR A 91 3.28 -8.07 13.33
N ASP A 92 4.15 -8.78 14.08
CA ASP A 92 5.51 -8.32 14.39
C ASP A 92 6.36 -7.95 13.16
N ILE A 93 6.22 -8.69 12.04
CA ILE A 93 6.98 -8.39 10.82
C ILE A 93 6.59 -7.04 10.18
N PHE A 94 5.45 -6.46 10.57
CA PHE A 94 4.97 -5.17 10.09
C PHE A 94 5.29 -4.00 11.04
N ASP A 95 6.13 -4.20 12.06
CA ASP A 95 6.48 -3.15 13.04
C ASP A 95 7.04 -1.86 12.39
N PHE A 96 7.74 -2.00 11.25
CA PHE A 96 8.22 -0.86 10.45
C PHE A 96 7.11 0.08 9.95
N LEU A 97 5.84 -0.33 10.02
CA LEU A 97 4.68 0.46 9.61
C LEU A 97 3.92 1.10 10.78
N VAL A 98 4.21 0.79 12.04
CA VAL A 98 3.41 1.23 13.21
C VAL A 98 3.29 2.76 13.26
N ASN A 99 4.40 3.48 13.12
CA ASN A 99 4.41 4.94 13.12
C ASN A 99 3.65 5.53 11.91
N LEU A 100 3.69 4.86 10.76
CA LEU A 100 2.99 5.30 9.56
C LEU A 100 1.46 5.19 9.71
N VAL A 101 0.98 4.12 10.35
CA VAL A 101 -0.47 3.94 10.56
C VAL A 101 -0.99 4.82 11.72
N ALA A 102 -0.16 5.12 12.72
CA ALA A 102 -0.52 5.97 13.86
C ALA A 102 -0.71 7.46 13.48
N ASN A 103 0.26 8.06 12.78
CA ASN A 103 0.22 9.48 12.38
C ASN A 103 -0.97 9.82 11.47
N ASN A 104 -1.43 8.79 10.77
CA ASN A 104 -2.54 8.85 9.86
C ASN A 104 -3.90 8.95 10.58
N SER A 105 -3.96 8.63 11.87
CA SER A 105 -5.15 8.77 12.73
C SER A 105 -5.17 10.08 13.52
N SER A 106 -4.06 10.81 13.59
CA SER A 106 -3.88 12.04 14.39
C SER A 106 -3.91 13.35 13.59
N ASN A 107 -4.28 13.35 12.30
CA ASN A 107 -4.46 14.59 11.52
C ASN A 107 -5.75 15.36 11.87
N SER A 108 -6.09 15.41 13.14
CA SER A 108 -7.05 16.34 13.73
C SER A 108 -6.36 16.86 15.00
N THR A 109 -6.09 18.17 15.04
CA THR A 109 -5.43 18.94 16.12
C THR A 109 -3.89 18.91 16.17
N ASP A 110 -3.27 19.83 15.42
CA ASP A 110 -2.29 20.77 16.01
C ASP A 110 -2.21 22.03 15.13
N ASN A 111 -3.10 22.97 15.43
CA ASN A 111 -3.02 24.38 15.07
C ASN A 111 -3.63 25.13 16.27
N THR A 112 -2.91 25.16 17.39
CA THR A 112 -3.27 25.99 18.54
C THR A 112 -2.03 26.72 19.04
N GLU A 113 -2.00 28.00 18.65
CA GLU A 113 -1.49 29.14 19.42
C GLU A 113 0.02 29.24 19.70
N GLU A 114 0.76 29.83 18.74
CA GLU A 114 1.74 30.86 19.09
C GLU A 114 1.02 32.22 19.15
N ILE A 115 0.64 32.64 20.35
CA ILE A 115 0.49 34.07 20.68
C ILE A 115 1.37 34.34 21.90
N GLY A 116 2.47 35.06 21.64
CA GLY A 116 2.98 36.12 22.52
C GLY A 116 3.50 35.74 23.90
N SER A 117 4.81 35.87 24.07
CA SER A 117 5.40 36.67 25.15
C SER A 117 6.65 37.36 24.64
#